data_AF-A0A7X7Q934-F1
#
_entry.id   AF-A0A7X7Q934-F1
#
_cell.length_a   1.000
_cell.length_b   1.000
_cell.length_c   1.000
_cell.angle_alpha   90.00
_cell.angle_beta   90.00
_cell.angle_gamma   90.00
#
_symmetry.space_group_name_H-M   'P 1'
#
loop_
_entity.id
_entity.type
_entity.pdbx_description
1 polymer ?
#
loop_
_entity_poly.entity_id
_entity_poly.type
_entity_poly.pdbx_seq_one_letter_code
_entity_poly.pdbx_strand_id
1 'polypeptide(L)'
;MSFLQVSDITHGEHLAILRALRPRTAFLDFVYTAGLTDIEWTLEPPVWALELVEEDQVTSWPGGSSTTPCLRRRYVSAHSIFMAFRQQAGFFLYDGTGALRHTGFGSVDVSFLDRQQELIAYTSTGQGYVAISEQVADSLRGSGA
;
A
#
# COMPACT_ATOMS: atom_id res chain seq x y z
N MET A 1 -18.32 0.15 -4.63
CA MET A 1 -17.34 -0.93 -4.49
C MET A 1 -17.10 -1.14 -3.01
N SER A 2 -17.27 -2.36 -2.50
CA SER A 2 -17.04 -2.73 -1.10
C SER A 2 -15.58 -3.16 -0.91
N PHE A 3 -15.03 -2.86 0.27
CA PHE A 3 -13.68 -3.26 0.67
C PHE A 3 -13.75 -4.08 1.94
N LEU A 4 -13.00 -5.19 1.97
CA LEU A 4 -12.75 -5.98 3.16
C LEU A 4 -11.48 -5.45 3.83
N GLN A 5 -11.61 -4.97 5.07
CA GLN A 5 -10.48 -4.59 5.90
C GLN A 5 -9.86 -5.83 6.54
N VAL A 6 -8.54 -5.95 6.44
CA VAL A 6 -7.76 -7.03 7.04
C VAL A 6 -6.65 -6.41 7.89
N SER A 7 -6.66 -6.71 9.18
CA SER A 7 -5.67 -6.28 10.16
C SER A 7 -4.91 -7.51 10.69
N ASP A 8 -3.79 -7.28 11.40
CA ASP A 8 -2.99 -8.35 12.03
C ASP A 8 -2.58 -9.48 11.06
N ILE A 9 -2.30 -9.11 9.81
CA ILE A 9 -1.95 -10.07 8.77
C ILE A 9 -0.60 -10.74 9.08
N THR A 10 -0.59 -12.06 8.97
CA THR A 10 0.65 -12.85 8.96
C THR A 10 1.48 -12.54 7.71
N HIS A 11 2.78 -12.85 7.77
CA HIS A 11 3.65 -12.75 6.59
C HIS A 11 3.12 -13.58 5.40
N GLY A 12 2.52 -14.76 5.67
CA GLY A 12 1.91 -15.59 4.64
C GLY A 12 0.73 -14.91 3.94
N GLU A 13 -0.15 -14.26 4.71
CA GLU A 13 -1.29 -13.50 4.19
C GLU A 13 -0.85 -12.27 3.40
N HIS A 14 0.16 -11.55 3.89
CA HIS A 14 0.81 -10.46 3.14
C HIS A 14 1.27 -10.92 1.76
N LEU A 15 2.01 -12.05 1.69
CA LEU A 15 2.48 -12.59 0.42
C LEU A 15 1.34 -13.06 -0.49
N ALA A 16 0.24 -13.58 0.08
CA ALA A 16 -0.95 -14.00 -0.67
C ALA A 16 -1.68 -12.78 -1.26
N ILE A 17 -1.87 -11.72 -0.48
CA ILE A 17 -2.45 -10.45 -0.92
C ILE A 17 -1.63 -9.86 -2.07
N LEU A 18 -0.30 -9.76 -1.92
CA LEU A 18 0.58 -9.27 -2.98
C LEU A 18 0.47 -10.11 -4.27
N ARG A 19 0.34 -11.44 -4.14
CA ARG A 19 0.16 -12.34 -5.30
C ARG A 19 -1.16 -12.06 -6.02
N ALA A 20 -2.24 -11.80 -5.28
CA ALA A 20 -3.55 -11.48 -5.84
C ALA A 20 -3.58 -10.08 -6.49
N LEU A 21 -2.87 -9.10 -5.90
CA LEU A 21 -2.83 -7.72 -6.39
C LEU A 21 -1.96 -7.56 -7.64
N ARG A 22 -0.80 -8.22 -7.71
CA ARG A 22 0.18 -8.04 -8.79
C ARG A 22 -0.40 -8.07 -10.21
N PRO A 23 -1.17 -9.10 -10.63
CA PRO A 23 -1.68 -9.13 -12.01
C PRO A 23 -2.75 -8.08 -12.32
N ARG A 24 -3.31 -7.43 -11.29
CA ARG A 24 -4.42 -6.47 -11.41
C ARG A 24 -3.98 -5.02 -11.28
N THR A 25 -2.83 -4.79 -10.64
CA THR A 25 -2.32 -3.45 -10.36
C THR A 25 -1.61 -2.91 -11.59
N ALA A 26 -2.13 -1.82 -12.15
CA ALA A 26 -1.48 -1.05 -13.21
C ALA A 26 -0.79 0.20 -12.65
N PHE A 27 -1.33 0.78 -11.58
CA PHE A 27 -0.77 1.97 -10.93
C PHE A 27 -0.71 1.82 -9.42
N LEU A 28 0.21 2.57 -8.82
CA LEU A 28 0.35 2.68 -7.38
C LEU A 28 0.36 4.15 -6.97
N ASP A 29 -0.49 4.52 -6.03
CA ASP A 29 -0.41 5.83 -5.36
C ASP A 29 0.30 5.65 -4.02
N PHE A 30 1.33 6.44 -3.79
CA PHE A 30 2.04 6.55 -2.51
C PHE A 30 1.69 7.89 -1.89
N VAL A 31 1.06 7.88 -0.71
CA VAL A 31 0.73 9.08 0.07
C VAL A 31 1.63 9.13 1.29
N TYR A 32 2.47 10.16 1.37
CA TYR A 32 3.45 10.35 2.44
C TYR A 32 2.80 11.12 3.60
N THR A 33 2.54 10.44 4.71
CA THR A 33 1.67 10.93 5.79
C THR A 33 2.40 11.68 6.91
N ALA A 34 3.73 11.53 7.02
CA ALA A 34 4.55 12.25 8.01
C ALA A 34 4.92 13.70 7.61
N GLY A 35 4.31 14.24 6.55
CA GLY A 35 4.66 15.56 6.00
C GLY A 35 6.00 15.55 5.26
N LEU A 36 6.24 16.61 4.48
CA LEU A 36 7.42 16.74 3.59
C LEU A 36 8.75 16.88 4.34
N THR A 37 8.72 17.17 5.64
CA THR A 37 9.91 17.50 6.46
C THR A 37 10.58 16.28 7.10
N ASP A 38 9.84 15.17 7.26
CA ASP A 38 10.34 13.90 7.83
C ASP A 38 10.30 12.77 6.78
N ILE A 39 10.59 13.11 5.52
CA ILE A 39 10.91 12.08 4.52
C ILE A 39 12.33 11.58 4.83
N GLU A 40 12.49 10.85 5.93
CA GLU A 40 13.59 9.90 6.05
C GLU A 40 13.31 8.81 5.02
N TRP A 41 13.97 8.93 3.87
CA TRP A 41 13.87 8.06 2.71
C TRP A 41 14.19 6.61 3.10
N THR A 42 13.20 5.88 3.61
CA THR A 42 13.25 4.43 3.82
C THR A 42 12.85 3.67 2.55
N LEU A 43 12.35 4.38 1.53
CA LEU A 43 12.33 3.89 0.17
C LEU A 43 13.75 4.01 -0.40
N GLU A 44 14.57 3.02 -0.05
CA GLU A 44 15.76 2.62 -0.80
C GLU A 44 15.33 2.24 -2.27
N PRO A 45 16.19 1.71 -3.16
CA PRO A 45 16.02 1.82 -4.61
C PRO A 45 14.88 1.07 -5.39
N PRO A 46 13.69 0.70 -4.87
CA PRO A 46 12.60 0.26 -5.75
C PRO A 46 11.76 1.39 -6.35
N VAL A 47 11.48 2.48 -5.61
CA VAL A 47 10.47 3.49 -6.01
C VAL A 47 11.01 4.55 -6.98
N TRP A 48 12.24 5.03 -6.79
CA TRP A 48 12.95 5.91 -7.76
C TRP A 48 13.08 5.31 -9.18
N ALA A 49 12.99 3.98 -9.31
CA ALA A 49 13.07 3.28 -10.59
C ALA A 49 11.69 3.09 -11.26
N LEU A 50 10.61 3.52 -10.59
CA LEU A 50 9.27 3.51 -11.16
C LEU A 50 9.03 4.75 -12.01
N GLU A 51 8.25 4.59 -13.06
CA GLU A 51 7.80 5.69 -13.90
C GLU A 51 6.76 6.51 -13.12
N LEU A 52 7.14 7.74 -12.74
CA LEU A 52 6.25 8.72 -12.11
C LEU A 52 5.29 9.28 -13.17
N VAL A 53 3.99 9.18 -12.91
CA VAL A 53 2.92 9.63 -13.80
C VAL A 53 2.30 10.94 -13.32
N GLU A 54 2.15 11.09 -12.01
CA GLU A 54 1.45 12.21 -11.39
C GLU A 54 2.06 12.51 -10.01
N GLU A 55 2.18 13.80 -9.69
CA GLU A 55 2.58 14.29 -8.37
C GLU A 55 1.68 15.47 -7.99
N ASP A 56 1.10 15.41 -6.79
CA ASP A 56 0.18 16.43 -6.29
C ASP A 56 0.13 16.40 -4.75
N GLN A 57 -0.60 17.35 -4.19
CA GLN A 57 -0.85 17.44 -2.76
C GLN A 57 -2.29 17.10 -2.44
N VAL A 58 -2.49 16.22 -1.46
CA VAL A 58 -3.81 15.73 -1.05
C VAL A 58 -4.02 15.93 0.45
N THR A 59 -5.26 16.20 0.84
CA THR A 59 -5.68 16.23 2.26
C THR A 59 -6.56 15.04 2.63
N SER A 60 -6.99 14.25 1.65
CA SER A 60 -7.74 13.01 1.85
C SER A 60 -7.40 11.99 0.78
N TRP A 61 -7.35 10.73 1.16
CA TRP A 61 -7.07 9.57 0.33
C TRP A 61 -7.80 8.35 0.91
N PRO A 62 -7.83 7.19 0.22
CA PRO A 62 -8.58 6.03 0.71
C PRO A 62 -8.15 5.54 2.10
N GLY A 63 -6.84 5.62 2.39
CA GLY A 63 -6.23 5.21 3.66
C GLY A 63 -6.43 6.19 4.83
N GLY A 64 -6.88 7.43 4.58
CA GLY A 64 -7.00 8.42 5.64
C GLY A 64 -7.20 9.87 5.17
N SER A 65 -7.05 10.79 6.12
CA SER A 65 -7.08 12.22 5.86
C SER A 65 -6.13 12.96 6.79
N SER A 66 -5.75 14.17 6.39
CA SER A 66 -4.88 15.06 7.14
C SER A 66 -5.41 16.48 7.06
N THR A 67 -5.21 17.24 8.14
CA THR A 67 -5.49 18.68 8.17
C THR A 67 -4.42 19.50 7.44
N THR A 68 -3.27 18.90 7.12
CA THR A 68 -2.19 19.49 6.34
C THR A 68 -1.98 18.74 5.03
N PRO A 69 -1.57 19.41 3.94
CA PRO A 69 -1.34 18.72 2.67
C PRO A 69 -0.25 17.64 2.77
N CYS A 70 -0.56 16.44 2.29
CA CYS A 70 0.37 15.33 2.13
C CYS A 70 0.78 15.20 0.65
N LEU A 71 2.01 14.75 0.39
CA LEU A 71 2.46 14.47 -0.97
C LEU A 71 1.84 13.16 -1.44
N ARG A 72 1.23 13.16 -2.62
CA ARG A 72 0.84 11.94 -3.35
C ARG A 72 1.68 11.82 -4.61
N ARG A 73 2.21 10.63 -4.85
CA ARG A 73 2.90 10.27 -6.10
C ARG A 73 2.28 9.03 -6.69
N ARG A 74 1.92 9.12 -7.97
CA ARG A 74 1.40 8.00 -8.75
C ARG A 74 2.48 7.44 -9.65
N TYR A 75 2.63 6.12 -9.64
CA TYR A 75 3.59 5.42 -10.47
C TYR A 75 2.93 4.34 -11.31
N VAL A 76 3.52 4.06 -12.48
CA VAL A 76 3.24 2.82 -13.20
C VAL A 76 3.75 1.64 -12.37
N SER A 77 2.89 0.65 -12.18
CA SER A 77 3.24 -0.55 -11.43
C SER A 77 4.28 -1.38 -12.18
N ALA A 78 5.28 -1.88 -11.46
CA ALA A 78 6.35 -2.70 -12.01
C ALA A 78 6.56 -3.98 -11.20
N HIS A 79 7.23 -4.96 -11.80
CA HIS A 79 7.58 -6.18 -11.08
C HIS A 79 8.52 -5.91 -9.89
N SER A 80 9.45 -4.97 -10.04
CA SER A 80 10.45 -4.60 -9.03
C SER A 80 9.81 -4.15 -7.72
N ILE A 81 8.77 -3.31 -7.77
CA ILE A 81 8.10 -2.83 -6.55
C ILE A 81 7.34 -3.93 -5.83
N PHE A 82 6.72 -4.87 -6.55
CA PHE A 82 6.12 -6.05 -5.93
C PHE A 82 7.17 -6.98 -5.31
N MET A 83 8.36 -7.08 -5.89
CA MET A 83 9.47 -7.83 -5.29
C MET A 83 9.96 -7.16 -4.01
N ALA A 84 10.04 -5.83 -3.99
CA ALA A 84 10.35 -5.07 -2.78
C ALA A 84 9.28 -5.27 -1.69
N PHE A 85 7.99 -5.22 -2.05
CA PHE A 85 6.90 -5.49 -1.12
C PHE A 85 7.00 -6.89 -0.51
N ARG A 86 7.42 -7.90 -1.29
CA ARG A 86 7.59 -9.28 -0.81
C ARG A 86 8.78 -9.47 0.13
N GLN A 87 9.79 -8.60 0.09
CA GLN A 87 10.93 -8.65 0.99
C GLN A 87 10.59 -8.13 2.39
N GLN A 88 9.48 -7.41 2.53
CA GLN A 88 9.00 -6.93 3.84
C GLN A 88 8.26 -8.03 4.60
N ALA A 89 8.37 -8.00 5.94
CA ALA A 89 7.65 -8.90 6.83
C ALA A 89 6.12 -8.75 6.71
N GLY A 90 5.64 -7.55 6.37
CA GLY A 90 4.24 -7.26 6.11
C GLY A 90 4.07 -5.82 5.60
N PHE A 91 2.83 -5.41 5.34
CA PHE A 91 2.51 -3.99 5.11
C PHE A 91 2.80 -3.15 6.36
N PHE A 92 2.69 -3.72 7.56
CA PHE A 92 2.78 -3.03 8.84
C PHE A 92 3.84 -3.66 9.74
N LEU A 93 4.53 -2.82 10.52
CA LEU A 93 5.48 -3.22 11.54
C LEU A 93 4.97 -2.74 12.90
N TYR A 94 4.58 -3.69 13.74
CA TYR A 94 4.19 -3.46 15.11
C TYR A 94 5.41 -3.56 16.01
N ASP A 95 5.49 -2.71 17.03
CA ASP A 95 6.40 -2.99 18.13
C ASP A 95 5.90 -4.21 18.93
N GLY A 96 6.78 -4.85 19.69
CA GLY A 96 6.44 -6.04 20.48
C GLY A 96 5.38 -5.81 21.57
N THR A 97 4.77 -4.61 21.65
CA THR A 97 3.64 -4.29 22.53
C THR A 97 2.30 -4.28 21.79
N GLY A 98 2.30 -4.50 20.47
CA GLY A 98 1.11 -4.43 19.61
C GLY A 98 0.80 -3.02 19.10
N ALA A 99 1.62 -2.02 19.44
CA ALA A 99 1.45 -0.68 18.89
C ALA A 99 2.07 -0.61 17.49
N LEU A 100 1.31 -0.09 16.54
CA LEU A 100 1.80 0.12 15.18
C LEU A 100 2.86 1.22 15.19
N ARG A 101 4.09 0.87 14.78
CA ARG A 101 5.16 1.85 14.65
C ARG A 101 5.11 2.53 13.29
N HIS A 102 5.19 1.75 12.21
CA HIS A 102 5.27 2.22 10.83
C HIS A 102 4.73 1.16 9.86
N THR A 103 4.62 1.49 8.57
CA THR A 103 4.59 0.45 7.54
C THR A 103 5.98 -0.13 7.34
N GLY A 104 6.08 -1.28 6.66
CA GLY A 104 7.34 -1.75 6.07
C GLY A 104 7.95 -0.75 5.05
N PHE A 105 7.27 0.38 4.81
CA PHE A 105 7.60 1.45 3.88
C PHE A 105 7.65 2.83 4.57
N GLY A 106 7.72 2.87 5.91
CA GLY A 106 7.76 4.12 6.70
C GLY A 106 6.37 4.68 7.00
N SER A 107 6.21 6.00 6.83
CA SER A 107 4.94 6.70 7.01
C SER A 107 4.25 6.93 5.67
N VAL A 108 3.92 5.83 4.99
CA VAL A 108 3.37 5.86 3.62
C VAL A 108 2.17 4.93 3.49
N ASP A 109 1.07 5.49 3.01
CA ASP A 109 -0.09 4.73 2.55
C ASP A 109 0.01 4.43 1.06
N VAL A 110 -0.33 3.20 0.69
CA VAL A 110 -0.25 2.72 -0.69
C VAL A 110 -1.64 2.38 -1.18
N SER A 111 -2.04 2.94 -2.33
CA SER A 111 -3.23 2.52 -3.06
C SER A 111 -2.82 1.76 -4.32
N PHE A 112 -3.54 0.68 -4.60
CA PHE A 112 -3.36 -0.18 -5.77
C PHE A 112 -4.52 0.11 -6.71
N LEU A 113 -4.22 0.50 -7.95
CA LEU A 113 -5.22 0.82 -8.96
C LEU A 113 -5.07 -0.07 -10.18
N ASP A 114 -6.19 -0.43 -10.80
CA ASP A 114 -6.20 -1.20 -12.03
C ASP A 114 -5.93 -0.32 -13.27
N ARG A 115 -6.05 -0.89 -14.47
CA ARG A 115 -5.80 -0.17 -15.74
C ARG A 115 -6.81 0.95 -16.00
N GLN A 116 -8.00 0.85 -15.41
CA GLN A 116 -9.04 1.86 -15.47
C GLN A 116 -8.84 2.93 -14.38
N GLN A 117 -7.78 2.81 -13.58
CA GLN A 117 -7.51 3.62 -12.39
C GLN A 117 -8.56 3.46 -11.29
N GLU A 118 -9.28 2.32 -11.28
CA GLU A 118 -10.18 1.99 -10.19
C GLU A 118 -9.40 1.41 -9.01
N LEU A 119 -9.78 1.80 -7.80
CA LEU A 119 -9.13 1.36 -6.58
C LEU A 119 -9.44 -0.11 -6.30
N ILE A 120 -8.40 -0.95 -6.22
CA ILE A 120 -8.56 -2.40 -5.96
C ILE A 120 -8.06 -2.83 -4.58
N ALA A 121 -7.16 -2.05 -3.96
CA ALA A 121 -6.76 -2.16 -2.56
C ALA A 121 -6.10 -0.88 -2.06
N TYR A 122 -6.03 -0.70 -0.74
CA TYR A 122 -5.23 0.35 -0.12
C TYR A 122 -4.78 -0.03 1.30
N THR A 123 -3.73 0.63 1.78
CA THR A 123 -3.28 0.52 3.18
C THR A 123 -3.67 1.76 3.98
N SER A 124 -3.84 1.59 5.30
CA SER A 124 -3.98 2.70 6.25
C SER A 124 -2.97 2.55 7.39
N THR A 125 -1.92 3.37 7.36
CA THR A 125 -0.83 3.39 8.34
C THR A 125 -1.30 3.91 9.68
N GLY A 126 -2.26 4.84 9.71
CA GLY A 126 -2.80 5.33 10.99
C GLY A 126 -3.67 4.29 11.71
N GLN A 127 -4.15 3.26 10.99
CA GLN A 127 -5.13 2.30 11.50
C GLN A 127 -4.65 0.84 11.45
N GLY A 128 -3.53 0.55 10.77
CA GLY A 128 -2.92 -0.78 10.75
C GLY A 128 -3.72 -1.84 9.98
N TYR A 129 -4.33 -1.47 8.85
CA TYR A 129 -5.07 -2.43 8.02
C TYR A 129 -4.79 -2.25 6.53
N VAL A 130 -4.96 -3.35 5.79
CA VAL A 130 -5.10 -3.34 4.33
C VAL A 130 -6.56 -3.58 3.97
N ALA A 131 -7.12 -2.73 3.12
CA ALA A 131 -8.45 -2.88 2.58
C ALA A 131 -8.35 -3.42 1.15
N ILE A 132 -9.00 -4.55 0.88
CA ILE A 132 -8.99 -5.19 -0.44
C ILE A 132 -10.41 -5.26 -1.02
N SER A 133 -10.53 -5.05 -2.32
CA SER A 133 -11.82 -5.21 -3.01
C SER A 133 -12.28 -6.68 -3.01
N GLU A 134 -13.59 -6.89 -3.17
CA GLU A 134 -14.17 -8.25 -3.25
C GLU A 134 -13.49 -9.12 -4.32
N GLN A 135 -13.15 -8.54 -5.49
CA GLN A 135 -12.47 -9.26 -6.57
C GLN A 135 -11.09 -9.80 -6.14
N VAL A 136 -10.37 -9.04 -5.31
CA VAL A 136 -9.09 -9.46 -4.74
C VAL A 136 -9.32 -10.51 -3.65
N ALA A 137 -10.32 -10.31 -2.79
CA ALA A 137 -10.69 -11.24 -1.73
C ALA A 137 -11.10 -12.63 -2.28
N ASP A 138 -11.88 -12.68 -3.35
CA ASP A 138 -12.30 -13.94 -3.98
C ASP A 138 -11.12 -14.69 -4.60
N SER A 139 -10.13 -13.98 -5.11
CA SER A 139 -8.89 -14.58 -5.61
C SER A 139 -8.08 -15.26 -4.51
N LEU A 140 -8.13 -14.72 -3.28
CA LEU A 140 -7.48 -15.33 -2.12
C LEU A 140 -8.19 -16.62 -1.70
N ARG A 141 -9.53 -16.66 -1.78
CA ARG A 141 -10.34 -17.85 -1.47
C ARG A 141 -10.18 -18.96 -2.51
N GLY A 142 -10.09 -18.61 -3.80
CA GLY A 142 -9.94 -19.58 -4.89
C GLY A 142 -8.54 -20.18 -5.04
N SER A 143 -7.54 -19.66 -4.33
CA SER A 143 -6.15 -20.17 -4.37
C SER A 143 -5.87 -21.29 -3.36
N GLY A 144 -6.90 -21.75 -2.63
CA GLY A 144 -6.82 -22.79 -1.59
C GLY A 144 -7.52 -24.11 -1.93
N ALA A 145 -7.82 -24.37 -3.20
CA ALA A 145 -8.39 -25.63 -3.69
C ALA A 145 -7.35 -26.45 -4.48
#